data_AF-A0AAV2MWI1-F1
#
_entry.id   AF-A0AAV2MWI1-F1
#
_cell.length_a   1.000
_cell.length_b   1.000
_cell.length_c   1.000
_cell.angle_alpha   90.00
_cell.angle_beta   90.00
_cell.angle_gamma   90.00
#
_symmetry.space_group_name_H-M   'P 1'
#
loop_
_entity.id
_entity.type
_entity.pdbx_description
1 polymer ?
#
loop_
_entity_poly.entity_id
_entity_poly.type
_entity_poly.pdbx_seq_one_letter_code
_entity_poly.pdbx_strand_id
1 'polypeptide(L)'
;MDIDVEEVDNEEESSDDEIRILEDSDYDSECNEDFSEKQVRILKRADVHDIDELQKMCCISFYYEIDNGDKFCTACFLRVNDSFSRARAVRTHETERYILLVEDRCCECGGSVSQITSCSLCLICK
;
A
#
# COMPACT_ATOMS: atom_id res chain seq x y z
N MET A 1 -27.34 39.57 34.42
CA MET A 1 -28.36 38.99 35.29
C MET A 1 -29.16 38.05 34.40
N ASP A 2 -28.97 36.74 34.41
CA ASP A 2 -28.23 35.89 35.34
C ASP A 2 -27.75 34.62 34.60
N ILE A 3 -26.67 34.07 35.13
CA ILE A 3 -26.05 32.79 34.78
C ILE A 3 -26.75 31.74 35.65
N ASP A 4 -27.27 30.67 35.04
CA ASP A 4 -27.60 29.44 35.77
C ASP A 4 -26.65 28.33 35.30
N VAL A 5 -25.61 28.13 36.09
CA VAL A 5 -24.74 26.95 36.09
C VAL A 5 -25.28 26.08 37.22
N GLU A 6 -25.86 24.94 36.90
CA GLU A 6 -26.15 23.95 37.94
C GLU A 6 -24.88 23.13 38.25
N GLU A 7 -24.45 23.24 39.52
CA GLU A 7 -23.38 22.50 40.21
C GLU A 7 -23.80 21.02 40.36
N VAL A 8 -22.99 20.04 39.95
CA VAL A 8 -22.01 19.24 40.75
C VAL A 8 -22.56 18.66 42.06
N ASP A 9 -22.76 17.33 42.06
CA ASP A 9 -22.59 16.41 43.20
C ASP A 9 -22.00 15.11 42.60
N ASN A 10 -20.72 14.79 42.77
CA ASN A 10 -20.11 14.04 43.89
C ASN A 10 -20.79 12.67 44.07
N GLU A 11 -20.14 11.54 43.79
CA GLU A 11 -19.26 10.84 44.73
C GLU A 11 -18.38 9.78 44.01
N GLU A 12 -17.11 9.68 44.40
CA GLU A 12 -16.21 8.58 44.09
C GLU A 12 -16.46 7.38 45.03
N GLU A 13 -16.70 6.18 44.47
CA GLU A 13 -16.54 4.87 45.13
C GLU A 13 -15.76 3.97 44.15
N SER A 14 -14.44 3.81 44.29
CA SER A 14 -13.71 2.93 45.21
C SER A 14 -13.81 1.42 44.90
N SER A 15 -12.67 0.91 44.40
CA SER A 15 -12.00 -0.38 44.72
C SER A 15 -12.56 -1.75 44.26
N ASP A 16 -11.63 -2.51 43.68
CA ASP A 16 -11.46 -3.98 43.69
C ASP A 16 -12.28 -4.86 42.73
N ASP A 17 -11.86 -4.87 41.46
CA ASP A 17 -11.87 -6.11 40.67
C ASP A 17 -10.50 -6.82 40.82
N GLU A 18 -10.37 -7.60 41.90
CA GLU A 18 -9.28 -8.58 42.06
C GLU A 18 -9.34 -9.59 40.89
N ILE A 19 -8.40 -9.46 39.94
CA ILE A 19 -8.12 -10.54 38.99
C ILE A 19 -7.49 -11.69 39.79
N ARG A 20 -8.32 -12.63 40.24
CA ARG A 20 -7.87 -13.89 40.83
C ARG A 20 -7.17 -14.71 39.76
N ILE A 21 -5.84 -14.61 39.71
CA ILE A 21 -5.00 -15.56 38.98
C ILE A 21 -5.12 -16.89 39.72
N LEU A 22 -5.89 -17.83 39.18
CA LEU A 22 -5.89 -19.21 39.66
C LEU A 22 -4.56 -19.85 39.23
N GLU A 23 -3.57 -19.79 40.10
CA GLU A 23 -2.46 -20.75 40.13
C GLU A 23 -3.04 -22.13 40.42
N ASP A 24 -3.12 -22.96 39.37
CA ASP A 24 -3.02 -24.44 39.39
C ASP A 24 -3.67 -25.05 38.13
N SER A 25 -3.22 -24.62 36.95
CA SER A 25 -3.42 -25.45 35.75
C SER A 25 -2.06 -26.03 35.36
N ASP A 26 -1.78 -27.22 35.87
CA ASP A 26 -0.83 -28.17 35.29
C ASP A 26 -1.35 -28.60 33.91
N TYR A 27 -1.37 -27.66 32.97
CA TYR A 27 -1.65 -27.95 31.58
C TYR A 27 -0.36 -28.54 31.00
N ASP A 28 -0.21 -29.86 31.19
CA ASP A 28 0.72 -30.70 30.43
C ASP A 28 0.29 -30.67 28.97
N SER A 29 0.62 -29.56 28.28
CA SER A 29 0.55 -29.46 26.84
C SER A 29 1.69 -30.30 26.28
N GLU A 30 1.48 -31.61 26.22
CA GLU A 30 2.15 -32.44 25.22
C GLU A 30 1.70 -31.91 23.85
N CYS A 31 2.40 -30.88 23.39
CA CYS A 31 2.33 -30.38 22.01
C CYS A 31 2.85 -31.52 21.13
N ASN A 32 1.95 -32.43 20.80
CA ASN A 32 2.20 -33.51 19.85
C ASN A 32 2.72 -32.89 18.56
N GLU A 33 3.88 -33.39 18.18
CA GLU A 33 4.68 -32.98 17.03
C GLU A 33 3.85 -32.95 15.74
N ASP A 34 3.93 -31.81 15.03
CA ASP A 34 3.82 -31.67 13.58
C ASP A 34 2.66 -32.38 12.84
N PHE A 35 1.42 -31.96 13.07
CA PHE A 35 0.35 -32.14 12.08
C PHE A 35 0.41 -31.05 10.99
N SER A 36 1.43 -31.09 10.13
CA SER A 36 1.34 -30.40 8.84
C SER A 36 0.64 -31.31 7.83
N GLU A 37 -0.69 -31.21 7.72
CA GLU A 37 -1.44 -31.85 6.63
C GLU A 37 -0.99 -31.24 5.29
N LYS A 38 -0.11 -31.93 4.59
CA LYS A 38 0.35 -31.53 3.26
C LYS A 38 -0.72 -31.81 2.22
N GLN A 39 -1.48 -30.79 1.83
CA GLN A 39 -2.37 -30.86 0.66
C GLN A 39 -1.59 -30.58 -0.63
N VAL A 40 -1.54 -31.56 -1.54
CA VAL A 40 -0.88 -31.44 -2.85
C VAL A 40 -1.94 -31.41 -3.95
N ARG A 41 -1.89 -30.40 -4.82
CA ARG A 41 -2.68 -30.35 -6.07
C ARG A 41 -1.73 -30.30 -7.27
N ILE A 42 -2.09 -31.03 -8.34
CA ILE A 42 -1.38 -31.00 -9.62
C ILE A 42 -1.99 -29.86 -10.44
N LEU A 43 -1.18 -28.84 -10.74
CA LEU A 43 -1.57 -27.73 -11.61
C LEU A 43 -1.43 -28.13 -13.07
N LYS A 44 -2.42 -27.80 -13.90
CA LYS A 44 -2.33 -27.88 -15.35
C LYS A 44 -1.57 -26.68 -15.89
N ARG A 45 -1.09 -26.79 -17.14
CA ARG A 45 -0.37 -25.70 -17.81
C ARG A 45 -1.18 -24.40 -17.90
N ALA A 46 -2.50 -24.51 -18.09
CA ALA A 46 -3.40 -23.37 -18.08
C ALA A 46 -3.41 -22.68 -16.71
N ASP A 47 -3.56 -23.45 -15.63
CA ASP A 47 -3.53 -22.93 -14.25
C ASP A 47 -2.21 -22.18 -13.94
N VAL A 48 -1.08 -22.66 -14.47
CA VAL A 48 0.22 -21.99 -14.33
C VAL A 48 0.30 -20.68 -15.14
N HIS A 49 -0.29 -20.64 -16.33
CA HIS A 49 -0.37 -19.43 -17.14
C HIS A 49 -1.24 -18.37 -16.48
N ASP A 50 -2.37 -18.77 -15.91
CA ASP A 50 -3.28 -17.88 -15.19
C ASP A 50 -2.57 -17.29 -13.94
N ILE A 51 -1.75 -18.09 -13.24
CA ILE A 51 -0.91 -17.59 -12.14
C ILE A 51 0.10 -16.55 -12.65
N ASP A 52 0.73 -16.78 -13.80
CA ASP A 52 1.67 -15.82 -14.39
C ASP A 52 0.98 -14.50 -14.79
N GLU A 53 -0.22 -14.57 -15.35
CA GLU A 53 -1.03 -13.38 -15.65
C GLU A 53 -1.45 -12.64 -14.38
N LEU A 54 -1.80 -13.36 -13.31
CA LEU A 54 -2.10 -12.76 -12.00
C LEU A 54 -0.88 -12.07 -11.36
N GLN A 55 0.33 -12.45 -11.74
CA GLN A 55 1.58 -11.82 -11.28
C GLN A 55 1.98 -10.58 -12.09
N LYS A 56 1.28 -10.27 -13.19
CA LYS A 56 1.54 -9.07 -13.97
C LYS A 56 1.00 -7.83 -13.25
N MET A 57 1.83 -6.81 -13.23
CA MET A 57 1.53 -5.49 -12.69
C MET A 57 1.50 -4.48 -13.84
N CYS A 58 0.71 -3.43 -13.70
CA CYS A 58 0.71 -2.29 -14.58
C CYS A 58 1.45 -1.13 -13.91
N CYS A 59 2.39 -0.53 -14.63
CA CYS A 59 3.04 0.73 -14.28
C CYS A 59 2.43 1.85 -15.13
N ILE A 60 1.83 2.84 -14.48
CA ILE A 60 1.29 4.04 -15.14
C ILE A 60 2.16 5.22 -14.71
N SER A 61 2.98 5.73 -15.63
CA SER A 61 3.76 6.95 -15.37
C SER A 61 3.01 8.18 -15.87
N PHE A 62 3.04 9.26 -15.09
CA PHE A 62 2.56 10.58 -15.50
C PHE A 62 3.54 11.66 -15.05
N TYR A 63 4.16 12.34 -16.01
CA TYR A 63 5.18 13.34 -15.75
C TYR A 63 5.23 14.40 -16.85
N TYR A 64 5.96 15.48 -16.59
CA TYR A 64 6.31 16.50 -17.57
C TYR A 64 7.75 16.29 -17.99
N GLU A 65 8.01 16.29 -19.29
CA GLU A 65 9.34 16.13 -19.87
C GLU A 65 9.71 17.38 -20.66
N ILE A 66 10.94 17.86 -20.46
CA ILE A 66 11.48 19.01 -21.21
C ILE A 66 12.48 18.51 -22.28
N ASP A 67 12.96 19.42 -23.14
CA ASP A 67 13.74 19.05 -24.33
C ASP A 67 15.07 18.30 -24.04
N ASN A 68 15.61 18.40 -22.83
CA ASN A 68 16.82 17.68 -22.42
C ASN A 68 16.55 16.24 -21.91
N GLY A 69 15.29 15.82 -21.84
CA GLY A 69 14.87 14.50 -21.34
C GLY A 69 14.62 14.44 -19.83
N ASP A 70 14.76 15.56 -19.10
CA ASP A 70 14.46 15.61 -17.67
C ASP A 70 12.97 15.44 -17.42
N LYS A 71 12.66 14.61 -16.42
CA LYS A 71 11.30 14.25 -16.02
C LYS A 71 10.95 14.93 -14.71
N PHE A 72 9.77 15.55 -14.65
CA PHE A 72 9.30 16.28 -13.48
C PHE A 72 7.92 15.78 -13.07
N CYS A 73 7.71 15.61 -11.76
CA CYS A 73 6.36 15.48 -11.22
C CYS A 73 5.60 16.81 -11.37
N THR A 74 4.28 16.77 -11.34
CA THR A 74 3.44 17.97 -11.48
C THR A 74 3.84 19.10 -10.53
N ALA A 75 4.10 18.77 -9.26
CA ALA A 75 4.45 19.78 -8.25
C ALA A 75 5.81 20.45 -8.53
N CYS A 76 6.82 19.68 -8.93
CA CYS A 76 8.12 20.24 -9.28
C CYS A 76 8.04 21.03 -10.58
N PHE A 77 7.38 20.50 -11.61
CA PHE A 77 7.22 21.18 -12.89
C PHE A 77 6.59 22.56 -12.73
N LEU A 78 5.50 22.68 -11.96
CA LEU A 78 4.83 23.98 -11.74
C LEU A 78 5.71 25.04 -11.05
N ARG A 79 6.77 24.64 -10.33
CA ARG A 79 7.72 25.60 -9.70
C ARG A 79 8.75 26.15 -10.69
N VAL A 80 9.03 25.40 -11.76
CA VAL A 80 10.11 25.72 -12.71
C VAL A 80 9.62 25.92 -14.14
N ASN A 81 8.31 25.78 -14.39
CA ASN A 81 7.69 25.83 -15.73
C ASN A 81 8.05 27.11 -16.51
N ASP A 82 8.09 28.26 -15.85
CA ASP A 82 8.41 29.54 -16.50
C ASP A 82 9.87 29.60 -17.02
N SER A 83 10.74 28.70 -16.54
CA SER A 83 12.13 28.57 -16.98
C SER A 83 12.28 27.79 -18.29
N PHE A 84 11.24 27.10 -18.76
CA PHE A 84 11.31 26.20 -19.91
C PHE A 84 10.49 26.75 -21.08
N SER A 85 11.11 26.81 -22.26
CA SER A 85 10.44 27.27 -23.49
C SER A 85 9.44 26.24 -24.01
N ARG A 86 9.66 24.96 -23.73
CA ARG A 86 8.82 23.83 -24.16
C ARG A 86 8.85 22.72 -23.12
N ALA A 87 7.69 22.11 -22.91
CA ALA A 87 7.54 20.89 -22.14
C ALA A 87 6.40 20.06 -22.75
N ARG A 88 6.45 18.75 -22.56
CA ARG A 88 5.39 17.82 -22.93
C ARG A 88 4.87 17.10 -21.70
N ALA A 89 3.55 16.96 -21.59
CA ALA A 89 2.94 16.04 -20.64
C ALA A 89 3.02 14.63 -21.23
N VAL A 90 3.61 13.70 -20.48
CA VAL A 90 3.80 12.31 -20.88
C VAL A 90 2.98 11.41 -19.96
N ARG A 91 2.24 10.49 -20.57
CA ARG A 91 1.56 9.40 -19.89
C ARG A 91 1.95 8.09 -20.56
N THR A 92 2.50 7.16 -19.80
CA THR A 92 2.84 5.82 -20.28
C THR A 92 2.07 4.77 -19.47
N HIS A 93 1.86 3.62 -20.09
CA HIS A 93 1.28 2.45 -19.45
C HIS A 93 2.05 1.22 -19.92
N GLU A 94 2.73 0.56 -18.99
CA GLU A 94 3.49 -0.65 -19.22
C GLU A 94 2.91 -1.78 -18.36
N THR A 95 2.88 -3.00 -18.89
CA THR A 95 2.37 -4.17 -18.16
C THR A 95 3.41 -5.27 -18.21
N GLU A 96 3.95 -5.64 -17.05
CA GLU A 96 5.00 -6.64 -16.93
C GLU A 96 5.05 -7.18 -15.49
N ARG A 97 5.88 -8.19 -15.23
CA ARG A 97 6.19 -8.61 -13.85
C ARG A 97 6.81 -7.45 -13.05
N TYR A 98 6.45 -7.33 -11.77
CA TYR A 98 6.91 -6.24 -10.90
C TYR A 98 8.43 -5.96 -10.96
N ILE A 99 9.25 -7.02 -10.95
CA ILE A 99 10.72 -6.92 -10.94
C ILE A 99 11.31 -6.34 -12.23
N LEU A 100 10.55 -6.30 -13.31
CA LEU A 100 10.99 -5.79 -14.62
C LEU A 100 10.47 -4.38 -14.88
N LEU A 101 9.52 -3.89 -14.08
CA LEU A 101 9.00 -2.53 -14.21
C LEU A 101 10.03 -1.54 -13.69
N VAL A 102 10.42 -0.59 -14.54
CA VAL A 102 11.31 0.49 -14.17
C VAL A 102 10.46 1.71 -13.83
N GLU A 103 10.51 2.14 -12.56
CA GLU A 103 9.83 3.36 -12.15
C GLU A 103 10.55 4.60 -12.65
N ASP A 104 9.80 5.46 -13.34
CA ASP A 104 10.22 6.81 -13.61
C ASP A 104 10.24 7.64 -12.32
N ARG A 105 11.24 8.52 -12.20
CA ARG A 105 11.42 9.42 -11.06
C ARG A 105 11.59 10.87 -11.52
N CYS A 106 11.13 11.77 -10.68
CA CYS A 106 11.33 13.20 -10.85
C CYS A 106 12.80 13.56 -10.65
N CYS A 107 13.41 14.28 -11.59
CA CYS A 107 14.80 14.73 -11.52
C CYS A 107 15.06 15.70 -10.34
N GLU A 108 14.04 16.46 -9.92
CA GLU A 108 14.18 17.45 -8.84
C GLU A 108 14.05 16.83 -7.44
N CYS A 109 12.96 16.09 -7.20
CA CYS A 109 12.66 15.59 -5.86
C CYS A 109 12.99 14.09 -5.67
N GLY A 110 13.38 13.38 -6.73
CA GLY A 110 13.62 11.93 -6.71
C GLY A 110 12.37 11.08 -6.47
N GLY A 111 11.21 11.70 -6.29
CA GLY A 111 9.93 11.04 -6.06
C GLY A 111 9.46 10.27 -7.29
N SER A 112 8.79 9.13 -7.05
CA SER A 112 8.21 8.34 -8.13
C SER A 112 7.13 9.15 -8.84
N VAL A 113 7.17 9.12 -10.18
CA VAL A 113 6.11 9.66 -11.04
C VAL A 113 5.26 8.54 -11.65
N SER A 114 5.43 7.33 -11.10
CA SER A 114 4.82 6.10 -11.56
C SER A 114 3.87 5.56 -10.49
N GLN A 115 2.75 5.01 -10.92
CA GLN A 115 1.85 4.25 -10.07
C GLN A 115 1.82 2.81 -10.53
N ILE A 116 2.19 1.89 -9.62
CA ILE A 116 2.15 0.45 -9.88
C ILE A 116 0.88 -0.14 -9.24
N THR A 117 0.15 -0.94 -10.01
CA THR A 117 -1.06 -1.64 -9.56
C THR A 117 -1.12 -3.03 -10.18
N SER A 118 -1.88 -3.96 -9.59
CA SER A 118 -2.09 -5.26 -10.24
C SER A 118 -2.85 -5.09 -11.55
N CYS A 119 -2.52 -5.88 -12.57
CA CYS A 119 -3.18 -5.77 -13.87
C CYS A 119 -4.71 -5.96 -13.79
N SER A 120 -5.16 -6.85 -12.90
CA SER A 120 -6.59 -7.08 -12.62
C SER A 120 -7.33 -5.87 -12.03
N LEU A 121 -6.61 -4.93 -11.41
CA LEU A 121 -7.16 -3.70 -10.83
C LEU A 121 -6.91 -2.46 -11.68
N CYS A 122 -6.06 -2.56 -12.71
CA CYS A 122 -5.71 -1.45 -13.58
C CYS A 122 -6.94 -0.87 -14.30
N LEU A 123 -7.09 0.47 -14.25
CA LEU A 123 -8.19 1.17 -14.91
C LEU A 123 -8.01 1.27 -16.44
N ILE A 124 -6.81 1.00 -16.95
CA ILE A 124 -6.49 1.07 -18.39
C ILE A 124 -6.68 -0.28 -19.08
N CYS A 125 -6.38 -1.39 -18.38
CA CYS A 125 -6.51 -2.74 -18.94
C CYS A 125 -7.95 -3.29 -18.97
N LYS A 126 -8.88 -2.61 -18.30
CA LYS A 126 -10.29 -3.03 -18.17
C LYS A 126 -11.14 -2.56 -19.35
#